data_AF-A0A7S0HIE6-F1
#
_entry.id   AF-A0A7S0HIE6-F1
#
_cell.length_a   1.000
_cell.length_b   1.000
_cell.length_c   1.000
_cell.angle_alpha   90.00
_cell.angle_beta   90.00
_cell.angle_gamma   90.00
#
_symmetry.space_group_name_H-M   'P 1'
#
loop_
_entity.id
_entity.type
_entity.pdbx_description
1 polymer ?
#
loop_
_entity_poly.entity_id
_entity_poly.type
_entity_poly.pdbx_seq_one_letter_code
_entity_poly.pdbx_strand_id
1 'polypeptide(L)'
;NFGRFRPAMRITAWNSGLWYARATHASLRLMTILAYRMEHEDTWDQAAFGEEVTRPARDDHLAAGITKRALNHWCFANSKTLFRRVRVERELREHVPVVVHANYHQPKEPRMRAVFDRWHLGQKD
;
A
#
# COMPACT_ATOMS: atom_id res chain seq x y z
N ASN A 1 -18.27 -14.20 -10.23
CA ASN A 1 -17.20 -14.72 -11.12
C ASN A 1 -15.84 -14.00 -10.90
N PHE A 2 -15.27 -14.04 -9.68
CA PHE A 2 -13.95 -13.41 -9.39
C PHE A 2 -12.75 -14.34 -9.67
N GLY A 3 -12.98 -15.59 -10.09
CA GLY A 3 -11.91 -16.60 -10.23
C GLY A 3 -10.97 -16.37 -11.42
N ARG A 4 -11.49 -15.82 -12.53
CA ARG A 4 -10.77 -15.74 -13.83
C ARG A 4 -9.66 -14.68 -13.86
N PHE A 5 -9.71 -13.67 -12.99
CA PHE A 5 -8.74 -12.57 -12.94
C PHE A 5 -7.75 -12.66 -11.76
N ARG A 6 -7.78 -13.74 -10.96
CA ARG A 6 -6.92 -13.90 -9.77
C ARG A 6 -5.41 -13.70 -10.03
N PRO A 7 -4.83 -14.17 -11.16
CA PRO A 7 -3.43 -13.92 -11.45
C PRO A 7 -3.13 -12.44 -11.74
N ALA A 8 -4.01 -11.75 -12.46
CA ALA A 8 -3.86 -10.33 -12.80
C ALA A 8 -3.94 -9.41 -11.58
N MET A 9 -4.65 -9.84 -10.52
CA MET A 9 -4.70 -9.08 -9.25
C MET A 9 -3.32 -8.85 -8.64
N ARG A 10 -2.32 -9.71 -8.88
CA ARG A 10 -0.96 -9.49 -8.33
C ARG A 10 -0.28 -8.26 -8.94
N ILE A 11 -0.64 -7.90 -10.17
CA ILE A 11 -0.08 -6.76 -10.90
C ILE A 11 -0.76 -5.46 -10.46
N THR A 12 -2.03 -5.54 -10.04
CA THR A 12 -2.90 -4.38 -9.76
C THR A 12 -3.20 -4.14 -8.28
N ALA A 13 -3.07 -5.16 -7.41
CA ALA A 13 -3.38 -5.06 -5.99
C ALA A 13 -2.21 -4.46 -5.20
N TRP A 14 -2.11 -3.14 -5.25
CA TRP A 14 -1.16 -2.34 -4.46
C TRP A 14 -1.87 -1.70 -3.28
N ASN A 15 -1.16 -1.49 -2.17
CA ASN A 15 -1.66 -0.68 -1.07
C ASN A 15 -1.06 0.73 -1.16
N SER A 16 -1.88 1.78 -1.20
CA SER A 16 -1.45 3.19 -1.25
C SER A 16 -1.25 3.82 0.13
N GLY A 17 -1.42 3.04 1.20
CA GLY A 17 -1.33 3.54 2.57
C GLY A 17 0.04 4.08 2.98
N LEU A 18 1.09 3.73 2.23
CA LEU A 18 2.41 4.33 2.31
C LEU A 18 3.09 4.22 0.95
N TRP A 19 3.64 5.33 0.48
CA TRP A 19 4.33 5.42 -0.79
C TRP A 19 5.45 6.45 -0.72
N TYR A 20 6.45 6.25 -1.56
CA TYR A 20 7.55 7.18 -1.79
C TYR A 20 7.55 7.54 -3.27
N ALA A 21 7.49 8.83 -3.57
CA ALA A 21 7.60 9.36 -4.92
C ALA A 21 8.89 10.17 -5.05
N ARG A 22 9.80 9.74 -5.93
CA ARG A 22 11.00 10.52 -6.26
C ARG A 22 10.59 11.75 -7.07
N ALA A 23 11.15 12.92 -6.78
CA ALA A 23 10.93 14.13 -7.56
C ALA A 23 11.49 13.97 -8.99
N THR A 24 10.64 13.54 -9.93
CA THR A 24 10.95 13.37 -11.35
C THR A 24 9.77 13.88 -12.18
N HIS A 25 9.99 14.19 -13.46
CA HIS A 25 8.90 14.60 -14.36
C HIS A 25 7.79 13.54 -14.48
N ALA A 26 8.15 12.25 -14.48
CA ALA A 26 7.18 11.16 -14.52
C ALA A 26 6.35 11.08 -13.22
N SER A 27 6.98 11.27 -12.06
CA SER A 27 6.28 11.30 -10.78
C SER A 27 5.37 12.52 -10.66
N LEU A 28 5.82 13.70 -11.11
CA LEU A 28 4.98 14.90 -11.14
C LEU A 28 3.74 14.68 -12.01
N ARG A 29 3.92 14.16 -13.23
CA ARG A 29 2.80 13.83 -14.13
C ARG A 29 1.84 12.84 -13.50
N LEU A 30 2.33 11.78 -12.84
CA LEU A 30 1.45 10.86 -12.10
C LEU A 30 0.65 11.61 -11.03
N MET A 31 1.29 12.45 -10.22
CA MET A 31 0.61 13.19 -9.16
C MET A 31 -0.45 14.15 -9.75
N THR A 32 -0.15 14.81 -10.87
CA THR A 32 -1.11 15.68 -11.57
C THR A 32 -2.32 14.89 -12.07
N ILE A 33 -2.10 13.72 -12.68
CA ILE A 33 -3.19 12.83 -13.14
C ILE A 33 -4.05 12.40 -11.94
N LEU A 34 -3.43 11.92 -10.86
CA LEU A 34 -4.17 11.47 -9.69
C LEU A 34 -4.96 12.60 -9.03
N ALA A 35 -4.38 13.80 -8.90
CA ALA A 35 -5.08 14.97 -8.36
C ALA A 35 -6.31 15.30 -9.19
N TYR A 36 -6.18 15.37 -10.52
CA TYR A 36 -7.30 15.60 -11.42
C TYR A 36 -8.40 14.55 -11.25
N ARG A 37 -8.03 13.26 -11.18
CA ARG A 37 -9.01 12.17 -11.00
C ARG A 37 -9.70 12.22 -9.64
N MET A 38 -9.00 12.55 -8.55
CA MET A 38 -9.62 12.70 -7.23
C MET A 38 -10.62 13.87 -7.18
N GLU A 39 -10.40 14.90 -7.98
CA GLU A 39 -11.27 16.08 -8.04
C GLU A 39 -12.49 15.88 -8.93
N HIS A 40 -12.37 15.09 -10.00
CA HIS A 40 -13.41 15.00 -11.05
C HIS A 40 -14.10 13.63 -11.15
N GLU A 41 -13.55 12.57 -10.55
CA GLU A 41 -14.12 11.22 -10.58
C GLU A 41 -14.53 10.78 -9.16
N ASP A 42 -15.60 9.99 -9.05
CA ASP A 42 -15.95 9.30 -7.79
C ASP A 42 -15.06 8.05 -7.62
N THR A 43 -13.81 8.30 -7.25
CA THR A 43 -12.80 7.26 -7.08
C THR A 43 -11.90 7.57 -5.90
N TRP A 44 -11.16 6.57 -5.45
CA TRP A 44 -10.25 6.69 -4.31
C TRP A 44 -8.81 6.47 -4.77
N ASP A 45 -7.88 7.05 -4.03
CA ASP A 45 -6.46 7.17 -4.37
C ASP A 45 -5.82 5.85 -4.83
N GLN A 46 -6.06 4.75 -4.12
CA GLN A 46 -5.46 3.45 -4.47
C GLN A 46 -6.03 2.87 -5.77
N ALA A 47 -7.33 3.04 -6.03
CA ALA A 47 -7.93 2.58 -7.28
C ALA A 47 -7.44 3.43 -8.45
N ALA A 48 -7.46 4.75 -8.31
CA ALA A 48 -6.95 5.65 -9.34
C ALA A 48 -5.48 5.38 -9.65
N PHE A 49 -4.65 5.23 -8.61
CA PHE A 49 -3.25 4.83 -8.75
C PHE A 49 -3.13 3.49 -9.48
N GLY A 50 -3.80 2.44 -8.96
CA GLY A 50 -3.72 1.09 -9.49
C GLY A 50 -4.11 1.00 -10.97
N GLU A 51 -5.15 1.73 -11.37
CA GLU A 51 -5.56 1.82 -12.76
C GLU A 51 -4.54 2.56 -13.63
N GLU A 52 -4.10 3.75 -13.21
CA GLU A 52 -3.17 4.58 -13.99
C GLU A 52 -1.83 3.88 -14.21
N VAL A 53 -1.31 3.18 -13.19
CA VAL A 53 -0.01 2.49 -13.32
C VAL A 53 -0.09 1.13 -14.00
N THR A 54 -1.27 0.68 -14.42
CA THR A 54 -1.47 -0.61 -15.09
C THR A 54 -1.96 -0.42 -16.53
N ARG A 55 -2.73 0.63 -16.82
CA ARG A 55 -3.22 0.91 -18.16
C ARG A 55 -2.07 1.42 -19.05
N PRO A 56 -1.91 0.90 -20.28
CA PRO A 56 -1.00 1.50 -21.25
C PRO A 56 -1.52 2.88 -21.68
N ALA A 57 -0.63 3.66 -22.31
CA ALA A 57 -1.04 4.85 -23.03
C ALA A 57 -2.06 4.47 -24.11
N ARG A 58 -3.10 5.29 -24.30
CA ARG A 58 -4.21 5.04 -25.22
C ARG A 58 -4.75 6.36 -25.75
N ASP A 59 -5.16 6.38 -27.01
CA ASP A 59 -5.76 7.57 -27.64
C ASP A 59 -4.90 8.83 -27.37
N ASP A 60 -5.49 9.85 -26.75
CA ASP A 60 -4.86 11.08 -26.28
C ASP A 60 -4.31 10.99 -24.85
N HIS A 61 -4.60 9.91 -24.11
CA HIS A 61 -4.12 9.67 -22.75
C HIS A 61 -2.70 9.10 -22.74
N LEU A 62 -1.73 9.96 -22.45
CA LEU A 62 -0.36 9.55 -22.17
C LEU A 62 -0.26 8.93 -20.78
N ALA A 63 0.26 7.71 -20.72
CA ALA A 63 0.58 7.06 -19.45
C ALA A 63 1.58 7.90 -18.63
N ALA A 64 1.47 7.85 -17.30
CA ALA A 64 2.38 8.57 -16.41
C ALA A 64 3.88 8.27 -16.68
N GLY A 65 4.20 7.06 -17.18
CA GLY A 65 5.56 6.67 -17.56
C GLY A 65 6.49 6.44 -16.37
N ILE A 66 5.93 6.02 -15.23
CA ILE A 66 6.68 5.75 -14.01
C ILE A 66 7.25 4.33 -14.00
N THR A 67 8.30 4.12 -13.22
CA THR A 67 8.70 2.79 -12.75
C THR A 67 8.31 2.65 -11.28
N LYS A 68 7.75 1.49 -10.90
CA LYS A 68 7.33 1.19 -9.53
C LYS A 68 8.06 -0.01 -8.97
N ARG A 69 8.23 -0.05 -7.64
CA ARG A 69 8.78 -1.19 -6.90
C ARG A 69 7.95 -1.41 -5.63
N ALA A 70 7.69 -2.67 -5.28
CA ALA A 70 7.10 -3.01 -3.99
C ALA A 70 8.11 -2.82 -2.86
N LEU A 71 7.72 -2.07 -1.83
CA LEU A 71 8.47 -2.02 -0.57
C LEU A 71 8.46 -3.40 0.08
N ASN A 72 9.52 -3.73 0.81
CA ASN A 72 9.58 -4.99 1.55
C ASN A 72 8.50 -4.99 2.64
N HIS A 73 7.49 -5.83 2.48
CA HIS A 73 6.33 -5.91 3.38
C HIS A 73 6.66 -6.38 4.80
N TRP A 74 7.86 -6.92 5.04
CA TRP A 74 8.36 -7.18 6.40
C TRP A 74 8.80 -5.88 7.09
N CYS A 75 9.45 -4.98 6.37
CA CYS A 75 9.88 -3.68 6.89
C CYS A 75 8.72 -2.68 6.94
N PHE A 76 7.89 -2.64 5.89
CA PHE A 76 6.76 -1.72 5.74
C PHE A 76 5.46 -2.52 5.80
N ALA A 77 5.16 -3.01 6.99
CA ALA A 77 4.08 -3.95 7.20
C ALA A 77 2.73 -3.24 7.19
N ASN A 78 1.78 -3.78 6.43
CA ASN A 78 0.38 -3.52 6.73
C ASN A 78 -0.07 -4.42 7.87
N SER A 79 -1.20 -4.06 8.48
CA SER A 79 -1.87 -4.83 9.53
C SER A 79 -2.05 -6.33 9.22
N LYS A 80 -2.22 -6.71 7.94
CA LYS A 80 -2.46 -8.12 7.57
C LYS A 80 -1.16 -8.92 7.70
N THR A 81 -0.05 -8.37 7.22
CA THR A 81 1.28 -8.95 7.47
C THR A 81 1.54 -9.05 8.97
N LEU A 82 1.24 -7.99 9.71
CA LEU A 82 1.50 -7.95 11.15
C LEU A 82 0.72 -9.03 11.92
N PHE A 83 -0.61 -9.00 11.83
CA PHE A 83 -1.47 -9.83 12.67
C PHE A 83 -1.55 -11.29 12.21
N ARG A 84 -1.27 -11.58 10.93
CA ARG A 84 -1.31 -12.96 10.41
C ARG A 84 0.04 -13.64 10.34
N ARG A 85 1.15 -12.89 10.33
CA ARG A 85 2.50 -13.44 10.15
C ARG A 85 3.38 -13.04 11.33
N VAL A 86 3.73 -11.76 11.44
CA VAL A 86 4.74 -11.27 12.42
C VAL A 86 4.41 -11.67 13.85
N ARG A 87 3.14 -11.54 14.27
CA ARG A 87 2.72 -11.92 15.63
C ARG A 87 2.65 -13.43 15.87
N VAL A 88 2.42 -14.22 14.83
CA VAL A 88 2.05 -15.64 14.94
C VAL A 88 3.25 -16.56 14.70
N GLU A 89 4.10 -16.21 13.75
CA GLU A 89 5.24 -17.02 13.32
C GLU A 89 6.41 -16.84 14.29
N ARG A 90 6.93 -17.97 14.79
CA ARG A 90 7.96 -17.97 15.84
C ARG A 90 9.24 -17.31 15.37
N GLU A 91 9.55 -17.47 14.10
CA GLU A 91 10.72 -16.92 13.41
C GLU A 91 10.70 -15.39 13.34
N LEU A 92 9.52 -14.76 13.49
CA LEU A 92 9.33 -13.32 13.39
C LEU A 92 9.07 -12.65 14.75
N ARG A 93 9.19 -13.39 15.87
CA ARG A 93 8.89 -12.84 17.21
C ARG A 93 9.70 -11.60 17.58
N GLU A 94 10.98 -11.60 17.21
CA GLU A 94 11.90 -10.49 17.46
C GLU A 94 12.00 -9.53 16.27
N HIS A 95 11.19 -9.74 15.22
CA HIS A 95 11.17 -8.85 14.06
C HIS A 95 10.59 -7.48 14.42
N VAL A 96 11.27 -6.42 13.99
CA VAL A 96 10.86 -5.03 14.20
C VAL A 96 10.58 -4.39 12.84
N PRO A 97 9.30 -4.09 12.51
CA PRO A 97 8.98 -3.36 11.29
C PRO A 97 9.43 -1.88 11.41
N VAL A 98 9.78 -1.27 10.29
CA VAL A 98 10.10 0.16 10.18
C VAL A 98 8.82 1.00 10.27
N VAL A 99 7.77 0.55 9.57
CA VAL A 99 6.44 1.19 9.61
C VAL A 99 5.38 0.12 9.75
N VAL A 100 4.39 0.38 10.60
CA VAL A 100 3.15 -0.39 10.68
C VAL A 100 1.99 0.46 10.19
N HIS A 101 1.44 0.10 9.04
CA HIS A 101 0.24 0.72 8.51
C HIS A 101 -1.00 -0.07 8.97
N ALA A 102 -1.80 0.52 9.86
CA ALA A 102 -3.02 -0.06 10.41
C ALA A 102 -4.22 0.02 9.45
N ASN A 103 -4.19 -0.74 8.34
CA ASN A 103 -5.31 -0.84 7.39
C ASN A 103 -6.27 -1.99 7.78
N TYR A 104 -7.47 -2.07 7.19
CA TYR A 104 -8.43 -3.19 7.22
C TYR A 104 -8.97 -3.68 8.58
N HIS A 105 -8.24 -3.54 9.66
CA HIS A 105 -8.45 -4.22 10.92
C HIS A 105 -9.07 -3.26 11.92
N GLN A 106 -10.31 -3.53 12.28
CA GLN A 106 -11.06 -2.77 13.29
C GLN A 106 -11.05 -3.52 14.63
N PRO A 107 -11.21 -2.83 15.78
CA PRO A 107 -11.13 -1.37 15.94
C PRO A 107 -9.70 -0.86 15.76
N LYS A 108 -9.51 0.33 15.16
CA LYS A 108 -8.17 0.88 14.85
C LYS A 108 -7.38 1.30 16.09
N GLU A 109 -7.98 2.07 16.99
CA GLU A 109 -7.26 2.66 18.14
C GLU A 109 -6.60 1.59 19.04
N PRO A 110 -7.31 0.54 19.51
CA PRO A 110 -6.68 -0.47 20.36
C PRO A 110 -5.54 -1.22 19.65
N ARG A 111 -5.64 -1.39 18.33
CA ARG A 111 -4.59 -2.04 17.53
C ARG A 111 -3.36 -1.15 17.38
N MET A 112 -3.54 0.15 17.17
CA MET A 112 -2.43 1.10 17.14
C MET A 112 -1.75 1.20 18.50
N ARG A 113 -2.52 1.16 19.59
CA ARG A 113 -1.99 1.11 20.96
C ARG A 113 -1.15 -0.15 21.18
N ALA A 114 -1.64 -1.33 20.81
CA ALA A 114 -0.87 -2.57 20.92
C ALA A 114 0.44 -2.55 20.11
N VAL A 115 0.44 -1.95 18.92
CA VAL A 115 1.65 -1.74 18.10
C VAL A 115 2.64 -0.83 18.83
N PHE A 116 2.15 0.27 19.42
CA PHE A 116 2.97 1.19 20.19
C PHE A 116 3.54 0.54 21.45
N ASP A 117 2.72 -0.15 22.24
CA ASP A 117 3.14 -0.85 23.45
C ASP A 117 4.24 -1.87 23.14
N ARG A 118 4.09 -2.63 22.05
CA ARG A 118 5.06 -3.64 21.62
C ARG A 118 6.43 -3.06 21.24
N TRP A 119 6.48 -2.11 20.30
CA TRP A 119 7.76 -1.67 19.70
C TRP A 119 8.28 -0.33 20.22
N HIS A 120 7.41 0.52 20.77
CA HIS A 120 7.83 1.78 21.38
C HIS A 120 8.08 1.63 22.89
N LEU A 121 7.17 0.96 23.61
CA LEU A 121 7.34 0.73 25.05
C LEU A 121 8.06 -0.59 25.39
N GLY A 122 8.29 -1.46 24.39
CA GLY A 122 9.00 -2.73 24.57
C GLY A 122 8.20 -3.80 25.33
N GLN A 123 6.88 -3.63 25.45
CA GLN A 123 6.02 -4.62 26.11
C GLN A 123 5.99 -5.91 25.28
N LYS A 124 5.94 -7.05 25.98
CA LYS A 124 5.77 -8.35 25.34
C LYS A 124 4.37 -8.87 25.66
N ASP A 125 3.73 -9.45 24.64
CA ASP A 125 2.49 -10.22 24.78
C ASP A 125 2.67 -11.35 25.80
#